data_AF-A0A3C0R2N3-F1
#
_entry.id   AF-A0A3C0R2N3-F1
#
_cell.length_a   1.000
_cell.length_b   1.000
_cell.length_c   1.000
_cell.angle_alpha   90.00
_cell.angle_beta   90.00
_cell.angle_gamma   90.00
#
_symmetry.space_group_name_H-M   'P 1'
#
loop_
_entity.id
_entity.type
_entity.pdbx_description
1 polymer ?
#
loop_
_entity_poly.entity_id
_entity_poly.type
_entity_poly.pdbx_seq_one_letter_code
_entity_poly.pdbx_strand_id
1 'polypeptide(L)'
;MEEKVMTAAPMEPSSQEQMNPYFSAINYNLPKDMLMLMLLPDFQIARTGRNFLTGMTMAEYGVTDRLTVGVMAEGEKINGLPATYGGLRFNAYFRVFPEDHFLNFTLYGEFEDLNAAGLYKMEVAGFGGEDLEGSLREARNTPVRTFEQRAIVYHDWGRLNATFNFVSETGFDSHENDFGYSWGVFWQPSWMAMGMDAGKAMPGMADVNRSTPPVLSFKRLGVGVEMIGALGNTHQFGIDWNRQQHYAGPVFSYALSQNWSFRVESAVGLSRVSDPFVLRMGVSYSIDQFAHRLRQAF
;
A
#
# COMPACT_ATOMS: atom_id res chain seq x y z
N MET A 1 -32.16 -48.86 2.76
CA MET A 1 -32.04 -47.55 2.08
C MET A 1 -31.48 -46.60 3.11
N GLU A 2 -30.16 -46.45 3.15
CA GLU A 2 -29.49 -45.48 4.02
C GLU A 2 -29.41 -44.15 3.28
N GLU A 3 -30.05 -43.13 3.86
CA GLU A 3 -30.09 -41.77 3.36
C GLU A 3 -28.75 -41.10 3.68
N LYS A 4 -27.91 -40.93 2.64
CA LYS A 4 -26.62 -40.27 2.76
C LYS A 4 -26.85 -38.77 2.85
N VAL A 5 -26.94 -38.25 4.08
CA VAL A 5 -26.95 -36.81 4.36
C VAL A 5 -25.66 -36.22 3.80
N MET A 6 -25.77 -35.45 2.70
CA MET A 6 -24.68 -34.62 2.21
C MET A 6 -24.51 -33.44 3.17
N THR A 7 -23.65 -33.61 4.17
CA THR A 7 -23.06 -32.48 4.88
C THR A 7 -22.19 -31.72 3.89
N ALA A 8 -22.59 -30.49 3.57
CA ALA A 8 -21.76 -29.55 2.83
C ALA A 8 -20.42 -29.40 3.58
N ALA A 9 -19.32 -29.66 2.89
CA ALA A 9 -17.99 -29.43 3.45
C ALA A 9 -17.84 -27.95 3.81
N PRO A 10 -17.28 -27.61 4.97
CA PRO A 10 -16.98 -26.22 5.29
C PRO A 10 -16.02 -25.67 4.23
N MET A 11 -16.38 -24.53 3.63
CA MET A 11 -15.47 -23.75 2.81
C MET A 11 -14.29 -23.34 3.69
N GLU A 12 -13.16 -24.01 3.53
CA GLU A 12 -11.92 -23.62 4.19
C GLU A 12 -11.39 -22.31 3.57
N PRO A 13 -10.92 -21.35 4.40
CA PRO A 13 -10.46 -20.04 3.94
C PRO A 13 -9.22 -20.16 3.05
N SER A 14 -9.19 -19.38 1.97
CA SER A 14 -8.15 -19.38 0.95
C SER A 14 -7.50 -18.00 0.79
N SER A 15 -7.30 -17.23 1.86
CA SER A 15 -6.44 -16.06 1.79
C SER A 15 -4.98 -16.49 1.93
N GLN A 16 -4.32 -16.70 0.80
CA GLN A 16 -2.87 -16.57 0.75
C GLN A 16 -2.59 -15.11 0.40
N GLU A 17 -2.12 -14.36 1.40
CA GLU A 17 -1.92 -12.90 1.37
C GLU A 17 -1.07 -12.50 0.16
N GLN A 18 -1.68 -11.70 -0.71
CA GLN A 18 -1.08 -11.21 -1.95
C GLN A 18 -0.28 -9.94 -1.69
N MET A 19 0.57 -9.57 -2.64
CA MET A 19 1.18 -8.23 -2.62
C MET A 19 0.07 -7.18 -2.68
N ASN A 20 0.13 -6.17 -1.82
CA ASN A 20 -0.83 -5.06 -1.83
C ASN A 20 -0.91 -4.48 -3.27
N PRO A 21 -2.09 -4.48 -3.91
CA PRO A 21 -2.21 -4.01 -5.29
C PRO A 21 -2.30 -2.48 -5.38
N TYR A 22 -2.56 -1.79 -4.26
CA TYR A 22 -2.79 -0.34 -4.16
C TYR A 22 -1.54 0.41 -3.66
N PHE A 23 -1.51 1.73 -3.82
CA PHE A 23 -0.41 2.56 -3.32
C PHE A 23 -0.64 3.07 -1.89
N SER A 24 -1.88 3.43 -1.57
CA SER A 24 -2.29 4.04 -0.29
C SER A 24 -3.38 3.23 0.44
N ALA A 25 -4.23 2.51 -0.27
CA ALA A 25 -5.30 1.69 0.26
C ALA A 25 -4.74 0.33 0.68
N ILE A 26 -4.07 0.30 1.84
CA ILE A 26 -3.42 -0.89 2.37
C ILE A 26 -4.44 -1.99 2.63
N ASN A 27 -4.06 -3.26 2.42
CA ASN A 27 -4.92 -4.41 2.67
C ASN A 27 -4.24 -5.55 3.44
N TYR A 28 -3.02 -5.97 3.11
CA TYR A 28 -2.41 -7.16 3.71
C TYR A 28 -1.17 -6.86 4.54
N ASN A 29 -1.01 -7.61 5.62
CA ASN A 29 0.29 -7.90 6.21
C ASN A 29 1.08 -8.86 5.31
N LEU A 30 2.40 -8.92 5.51
CA LEU A 30 3.26 -9.90 4.86
C LEU A 30 3.20 -11.25 5.60
N PRO A 31 3.20 -12.37 4.87
CA PRO A 31 3.40 -13.69 5.43
C PRO A 31 4.67 -13.78 6.27
N LYS A 32 4.66 -14.63 7.30
CA LYS A 32 5.84 -14.87 8.14
C LYS A 32 7.04 -15.31 7.30
N ASP A 33 8.20 -14.74 7.64
CA ASP A 33 9.49 -15.01 7.00
C ASP A 33 9.55 -14.58 5.51
N MET A 34 8.65 -13.69 5.08
CA MET A 34 8.73 -13.01 3.80
C MET A 34 9.37 -11.63 3.98
N LEU A 35 10.37 -11.31 3.15
CA LEU A 35 10.91 -9.96 2.97
C LEU A 35 10.40 -9.39 1.64
N MET A 36 9.83 -8.18 1.66
CA MET A 36 9.45 -7.44 0.47
C MET A 36 10.28 -6.18 0.35
N LEU A 37 10.83 -5.95 -0.84
CA LEU A 37 11.52 -4.71 -1.21
C LEU A 37 10.69 -3.99 -2.25
N MET A 38 10.48 -2.68 -2.09
CA MET A 38 9.72 -1.87 -3.02
C MET A 38 10.46 -0.59 -3.37
N LEU A 39 10.38 -0.20 -4.64
CA LEU A 39 10.77 1.10 -5.15
C LEU A 39 9.53 1.76 -5.73
N LEU A 40 9.16 2.91 -5.17
CA LEU A 40 7.90 3.60 -5.42
C LEU A 40 8.18 5.04 -5.89
N PRO A 41 8.49 5.28 -7.17
CA PRO A 41 8.63 6.63 -7.69
C PRO A 41 7.29 7.19 -8.14
N ASP A 42 7.02 8.45 -7.78
CA ASP A 42 5.83 9.16 -8.22
C ASP A 42 6.22 10.42 -9.00
N PHE A 43 5.40 10.78 -9.98
CA PHE A 43 5.48 12.05 -10.69
C PHE A 43 4.22 12.88 -10.40
N GLN A 44 4.40 14.15 -10.04
CA GLN A 44 3.31 15.07 -9.77
C GLN A 44 3.35 16.29 -10.68
N ILE A 45 2.20 16.62 -11.27
CA ILE A 45 1.94 17.95 -11.81
C ILE A 45 1.52 18.81 -10.62
N ALA A 46 2.39 19.70 -10.18
CA ALA A 46 2.15 20.51 -9.00
C ALA A 46 0.98 21.48 -9.25
N ARG A 47 0.05 21.60 -8.30
CA ARG A 47 -0.99 22.65 -8.37
C ARG A 47 -0.39 24.06 -8.36
N THR A 48 0.73 24.20 -7.67
CA THR A 48 1.48 25.46 -7.52
C THR A 48 2.96 25.20 -7.67
N GLY A 49 3.65 26.07 -8.40
CA GLY A 49 5.10 25.95 -8.59
C GLY A 49 5.49 25.02 -9.72
N ARG A 50 6.46 24.14 -9.49
CA ARG A 50 7.08 23.29 -10.52
C ARG A 50 6.75 21.84 -10.28
N ASN A 51 6.51 21.11 -11.37
CA ASN A 51 6.39 19.65 -11.33
C ASN A 51 7.60 19.00 -10.68
N PHE A 52 7.37 17.88 -10.04
CA PHE A 52 8.36 17.21 -9.22
C PHE A 52 8.22 15.69 -9.31
N LEU A 53 9.32 15.02 -9.01
CA LEU A 53 9.38 13.59 -8.78
C LEU A 53 9.58 13.38 -7.30
N THR A 54 8.88 12.42 -6.73
CA THR A 54 9.11 11.92 -5.38
C THR A 54 9.42 10.43 -5.49
N GLY A 55 10.07 9.87 -4.48
CA GLY A 55 10.35 8.45 -4.49
C GLY A 55 10.57 7.91 -3.11
N MET A 56 10.07 6.71 -2.89
CA MET A 56 10.24 5.95 -1.66
C MET A 56 10.86 4.60 -1.97
N THR A 57 11.82 4.19 -1.14
CA THR A 57 12.30 2.81 -1.08
C THR A 57 11.83 2.22 0.24
N MET A 58 11.22 1.04 0.19
CA MET A 58 10.62 0.39 1.33
C MET A 58 11.13 -1.05 1.46
N ALA A 59 11.39 -1.47 2.68
CA ALA A 59 11.67 -2.86 3.03
C ALA A 59 10.74 -3.30 4.17
N GLU A 60 9.94 -4.33 3.93
CA GLU A 60 8.98 -4.87 4.88
C GLU A 60 9.26 -6.35 5.14
N TYR A 61 9.10 -6.77 6.40
CA TYR A 61 9.38 -8.13 6.83
C TYR A 61 8.24 -8.69 7.69
N GLY A 62 7.72 -9.85 7.30
CA GLY A 62 6.75 -10.61 8.08
C GLY A 62 7.41 -11.29 9.27
N VAL A 63 7.30 -10.69 10.46
CA VAL A 63 7.83 -11.23 11.71
C VAL A 63 7.03 -12.45 12.15
N THR A 64 5.70 -12.36 12.04
CA THR A 64 4.73 -13.42 12.32
C THR A 64 3.59 -13.35 11.31
N ASP A 65 2.68 -14.33 11.32
CA ASP A 65 1.47 -14.30 10.48
C ASP A 65 0.49 -13.16 10.85
N ARG A 66 0.79 -12.36 11.87
CA ARG A 66 -0.01 -11.18 12.25
C ARG A 66 0.80 -9.90 12.36
N LEU A 67 2.13 -9.96 12.25
CA LEU A 67 3.00 -8.81 12.49
C LEU A 67 3.97 -8.66 11.33
N THR A 68 3.87 -7.53 10.66
CA THR A 68 4.84 -7.07 9.68
C THR A 68 5.45 -5.78 10.19
N VAL A 69 6.75 -5.62 9.99
CA VAL A 69 7.47 -4.38 10.28
C VAL A 69 8.19 -3.92 9.03
N GLY A 70 8.39 -2.61 8.90
CA GLY A 70 9.14 -2.10 7.77
C GLY A 70 9.87 -0.81 8.06
N VAL A 71 10.70 -0.45 7.09
CA VAL A 71 11.46 0.79 7.06
C VAL A 71 11.39 1.36 5.65
N MET A 72 11.29 2.68 5.59
CA MET A 72 11.20 3.42 4.35
C MET A 72 12.18 4.58 4.36
N ALA A 73 12.67 4.92 3.18
CA ALA A 73 13.43 6.13 2.95
C ALA A 73 12.85 6.85 1.74
N GLU A 74 12.64 8.15 1.88
CA GLU A 74 12.02 8.97 0.84
C GLU A 74 12.87 10.17 0.43
N GLY A 75 12.57 10.72 -0.74
CA GLY A 75 13.11 11.99 -1.18
C GLY A 75 12.43 12.52 -2.43
N GLU A 76 12.78 13.75 -2.80
CA GLU A 76 12.19 14.44 -3.94
C GLU A 76 13.19 15.16 -4.84
N LYS A 77 12.71 15.41 -6.05
CA LYS A 77 13.36 16.21 -7.08
C LYS A 77 12.35 17.14 -7.71
N ILE A 78 12.33 18.38 -7.22
CA ILE A 78 11.59 19.47 -7.84
C ILE A 78 12.37 19.99 -9.04
N ASN A 79 11.69 20.22 -10.17
CA ASN A 79 12.36 20.67 -11.39
C ASN A 79 13.18 21.94 -11.17
N GLY A 80 14.44 21.95 -11.63
CA GLY A 80 15.37 23.07 -11.46
C GLY A 80 15.83 23.35 -10.03
N LEU A 81 15.57 22.45 -9.07
CA LEU A 81 16.15 22.47 -7.72
C LEU A 81 17.00 21.19 -7.51
N PRO A 82 17.93 21.16 -6.54
CA PRO A 82 18.67 19.94 -6.18
C PRO A 82 17.73 18.79 -5.74
N ALA A 83 18.20 17.55 -5.89
CA ALA A 83 17.53 16.42 -5.25
C ALA A 83 17.71 16.54 -3.73
N THR A 84 16.67 16.19 -2.99
CA THR A 84 16.61 16.34 -1.54
C THR A 84 16.17 15.02 -0.93
N TYR A 85 16.81 14.67 0.19
CA TYR A 85 16.41 13.55 1.01
C TYR A 85 15.29 14.03 1.94
N GLY A 86 14.18 13.30 1.98
CA GLY A 86 12.98 13.65 2.76
C GLY A 86 13.06 13.11 4.19
N GLY A 87 13.46 11.85 4.37
CA GLY A 87 13.58 11.27 5.70
C GLY A 87 13.38 9.76 5.73
N LEU A 88 13.11 9.25 6.94
CA LEU A 88 12.81 7.84 7.20
C LEU A 88 11.41 7.68 7.76
N ARG A 89 10.79 6.55 7.42
CA ARG A 89 9.56 6.07 8.06
C ARG A 89 9.77 4.66 8.62
N PHE A 90 9.12 4.37 9.73
CA PHE A 90 9.14 3.05 10.38
C PHE A 90 7.72 2.61 10.66
N ASN A 91 7.29 1.52 10.04
CA ASN A 91 5.92 1.08 10.12
C ASN A 91 5.77 -0.32 10.75
N ALA A 92 4.59 -0.58 11.28
CA ALA A 92 4.16 -1.88 11.75
C ALA A 92 2.68 -2.13 11.41
N TYR A 93 2.41 -3.35 10.95
CA TYR A 93 1.07 -3.86 10.71
C TYR A 93 0.75 -4.92 11.74
N PHE A 94 -0.42 -4.84 12.34
CA PHE A 94 -0.92 -5.82 13.27
C PHE A 94 -2.30 -6.33 12.85
N ARG A 95 -2.35 -7.56 12.32
CA ARG A 95 -3.60 -8.23 11.98
C ARG A 95 -4.31 -8.65 13.27
N VAL A 96 -5.47 -8.05 13.54
CA VAL A 96 -6.15 -8.21 14.84
C VAL A 96 -6.71 -9.63 14.99
N PHE A 97 -7.33 -10.14 13.93
CA PHE A 97 -7.92 -11.48 13.92
C PHE A 97 -7.04 -12.49 13.17
N PRO A 98 -6.73 -13.66 13.76
CA PRO A 98 -5.90 -14.68 13.13
C PRO A 98 -6.50 -15.30 11.88
N GLU A 99 -7.82 -15.40 11.87
CA GLU A 99 -8.57 -16.15 10.86
C GLU A 99 -9.25 -15.17 9.93
N ASP A 100 -9.64 -15.68 8.76
CA ASP A 100 -10.41 -14.89 7.82
C ASP A 100 -11.83 -14.69 8.32
N HIS A 101 -12.21 -13.43 8.37
CA HIS A 101 -13.59 -13.03 8.63
C HIS A 101 -14.19 -12.41 7.37
N PHE A 102 -15.52 -12.23 7.38
CA PHE A 102 -16.20 -11.50 6.32
C PHE A 102 -15.60 -10.09 6.11
N LEU A 103 -15.04 -9.50 7.16
CA LEU A 103 -14.21 -8.30 7.10
C LEU A 103 -12.97 -8.54 7.97
N ASN A 104 -11.80 -8.56 7.34
CA ASN A 104 -10.54 -8.60 8.05
C ASN A 104 -10.22 -7.22 8.62
N PHE A 105 -9.56 -7.18 9.78
CA PHE A 105 -9.22 -5.93 10.46
C PHE A 105 -7.74 -5.92 10.85
N THR A 106 -7.05 -4.88 10.40
CA THR A 106 -5.62 -4.66 10.64
C THR A 106 -5.41 -3.26 11.20
N LEU A 107 -4.52 -3.15 12.17
CA LEU A 107 -4.04 -1.87 12.68
C LEU A 107 -2.68 -1.58 12.05
N TYR A 108 -2.50 -0.35 11.62
CA TYR A 108 -1.23 0.17 11.13
C TYR A 108 -0.77 1.30 12.04
N GLY A 109 0.54 1.35 12.27
CA GLY A 109 1.19 2.51 12.87
C GLY A 109 2.51 2.78 12.17
N GLU A 110 2.77 4.05 11.87
CA GLU A 110 4.00 4.52 11.25
C GLU A 110 4.54 5.73 11.98
N PHE A 111 5.81 5.66 12.37
CA PHE A 111 6.56 6.82 12.83
C PHE A 111 7.35 7.42 11.67
N GLU A 112 7.20 8.71 11.47
CA GLU A 112 7.85 9.46 10.41
C GLU A 112 8.83 10.47 10.99
N ASP A 113 10.10 10.39 10.58
CA ASP A 113 11.13 11.39 10.85
C ASP A 113 11.55 11.99 9.51
N LEU A 114 10.75 12.96 9.08
CA LEU A 114 10.89 13.65 7.81
C LEU A 114 11.43 15.06 8.02
N ASN A 115 11.59 15.78 6.92
CA ASN A 115 11.79 17.21 6.93
C ASN A 115 10.71 17.90 6.10
N ALA A 116 10.56 19.22 6.28
CA ALA A 116 9.53 20.01 5.63
C ALA A 116 9.69 20.13 4.10
N ALA A 117 10.76 19.57 3.51
CA ALA A 117 10.87 19.44 2.07
C ALA A 117 10.19 18.18 1.51
N GLY A 118 9.83 17.22 2.37
CA GLY A 118 9.14 15.97 2.04
C GLY A 118 7.83 16.22 1.32
N LEU A 119 7.70 15.73 0.08
CA LEU A 119 6.47 15.84 -0.72
C LEU A 119 5.89 14.49 -1.15
N TYR A 120 6.47 13.38 -0.70
CA TYR A 120 5.98 12.05 -1.04
C TYR A 120 4.65 11.77 -0.33
N LYS A 121 3.63 11.38 -1.10
CA LYS A 121 2.25 11.19 -0.60
C LYS A 121 1.92 9.70 -0.47
N MET A 122 2.17 9.07 0.67
CA MET A 122 1.63 7.72 0.96
C MET A 122 0.13 7.76 1.30
N GLU A 123 -0.32 8.89 1.83
CA GLU A 123 -1.67 9.21 2.29
C GLU A 123 -1.94 10.69 2.00
N VAL A 124 -3.14 11.13 2.35
CA VAL A 124 -3.45 12.55 2.49
C VAL A 124 -4.33 12.72 3.72
N ALA A 125 -4.03 13.71 4.55
CA ALA A 125 -4.78 14.01 5.76
C ALA A 125 -4.93 15.53 5.96
N GLY A 126 -5.82 15.93 6.86
CA GLY A 126 -5.87 17.33 7.29
C GLY A 126 -6.49 18.29 6.27
N PHE A 127 -5.95 19.51 6.21
CA PHE A 127 -6.39 20.57 5.29
C PHE A 127 -5.19 21.12 4.52
N GLY A 128 -5.44 21.61 3.30
CA GLY A 128 -4.41 22.21 2.46
C GLY A 128 -3.94 21.27 1.35
N GLY A 129 -2.75 21.52 0.81
CA GLY A 129 -2.27 20.85 -0.40
C GLY A 129 -0.90 20.20 -0.31
N GLU A 130 -0.28 20.16 0.87
CA GLU A 130 1.08 19.63 1.08
C GLU A 130 2.08 20.18 0.04
N ASP A 131 2.12 21.50 -0.11
CA ASP A 131 3.10 22.16 -0.99
C ASP A 131 4.41 22.37 -0.25
N LEU A 132 5.52 22.50 -0.99
CA LEU A 132 6.75 23.05 -0.41
C LEU A 132 6.53 24.49 0.05
N GLU A 133 6.54 24.70 1.37
CA GLU A 133 6.48 26.03 1.96
C GLU A 133 7.89 26.64 2.10
N GLY A 134 8.04 27.89 1.64
CA GLY A 134 9.32 28.61 1.76
C GLY A 134 10.42 28.09 0.85
N SER A 135 11.67 28.19 1.31
CA SER A 135 12.83 27.79 0.50
C SER A 135 13.22 26.32 0.75
N LEU A 136 13.57 25.59 -0.31
CA LEU A 136 14.06 24.21 -0.19
C LEU A 136 15.28 24.10 0.74
N ARG A 137 16.10 25.16 0.82
CA ARG A 137 17.28 25.18 1.68
C ARG A 137 16.92 25.13 3.17
N GLU A 138 15.84 25.80 3.56
CA GLU A 138 15.34 25.82 4.94
C GLU A 138 14.51 24.57 5.22
N ALA A 139 13.60 24.22 4.31
CA ALA A 139 12.69 23.08 4.43
C ALA A 139 13.45 21.76 4.69
N ARG A 140 14.53 21.49 3.94
CA ARG A 140 15.35 20.28 4.12
C ARG A 140 16.08 20.15 5.46
N ASN A 141 16.15 21.25 6.22
CA ASN A 141 16.78 21.30 7.55
C ASN A 141 15.75 21.50 8.66
N THR A 142 14.46 21.52 8.32
CA THR A 142 13.36 21.71 9.26
C THR A 142 12.74 20.34 9.52
N PRO A 143 12.99 19.72 10.68
CA PRO A 143 12.45 18.39 10.98
C PRO A 143 10.93 18.46 11.12
N VAL A 144 10.25 17.42 10.65
CA VAL A 144 8.82 17.21 10.80
C VAL A 144 8.64 15.78 11.29
N ARG A 145 7.99 15.62 12.44
CA ARG A 145 7.76 14.31 13.05
C ARG A 145 6.30 14.06 13.26
N THR A 146 5.83 12.97 12.69
CA THR A 146 4.44 12.56 12.79
C THR A 146 4.35 11.09 13.17
N PHE A 147 3.19 10.71 13.68
CA PHE A 147 2.84 9.33 13.93
C PHE A 147 1.51 9.04 13.26
N GLU A 148 1.55 8.33 12.15
CA GLU A 148 0.38 7.94 11.39
C GLU A 148 -0.19 6.63 11.92
N GLN A 149 -1.52 6.53 11.99
CA GLN A 149 -2.24 5.32 12.33
C GLN A 149 -3.31 5.04 11.30
N ARG A 150 -3.50 3.76 10.95
CA ARG A 150 -4.65 3.33 10.15
C ARG A 150 -5.45 2.23 10.80
N ALA A 151 -6.76 2.36 10.68
CA ALA A 151 -7.71 1.28 10.90
C ALA A 151 -8.12 0.74 9.52
N ILE A 152 -7.67 -0.49 9.21
CA ILE A 152 -7.75 -1.09 7.89
C ILE A 152 -8.80 -2.19 7.91
N VAL A 153 -9.79 -2.11 7.03
CA VAL A 153 -10.80 -3.14 6.82
C VAL A 153 -10.75 -3.63 5.38
N TYR A 154 -10.65 -4.93 5.16
CA TYR A 154 -10.55 -5.50 3.81
C TYR A 154 -11.17 -6.89 3.68
N HIS A 155 -11.44 -7.30 2.45
CA HIS A 155 -11.89 -8.67 2.14
C HIS A 155 -11.60 -9.05 0.68
N ASP A 156 -11.54 -10.36 0.44
CA ASP A 156 -11.36 -10.97 -0.88
C ASP A 156 -12.55 -11.87 -1.26
N TRP A 157 -13.34 -11.44 -2.25
CA TRP A 157 -14.36 -12.27 -2.90
C TRP A 157 -13.77 -12.93 -4.14
N GLY A 158 -13.06 -14.03 -3.92
CA GLY A 158 -12.33 -14.73 -4.99
C GLY A 158 -11.17 -13.88 -5.50
N ARG A 159 -11.32 -13.29 -6.70
CA ARG A 159 -10.31 -12.37 -7.29
C ARG A 159 -10.62 -10.89 -7.04
N LEU A 160 -11.79 -10.58 -6.50
CA LEU A 160 -12.18 -9.21 -6.19
C LEU A 160 -11.76 -8.88 -4.77
N ASN A 161 -10.78 -8.00 -4.63
CA ASN A 161 -10.39 -7.40 -3.36
C ASN A 161 -11.11 -6.06 -3.16
N ALA A 162 -11.52 -5.77 -1.94
CA ALA A 162 -11.82 -4.40 -1.53
C ALA A 162 -11.18 -4.08 -0.18
N THR A 163 -10.82 -2.82 0.01
CA THR A 163 -10.25 -2.31 1.25
C THR A 163 -10.70 -0.89 1.52
N PHE A 164 -10.78 -0.54 2.80
CA PHE A 164 -10.98 0.80 3.31
C PHE A 164 -10.01 1.03 4.46
N ASN A 165 -9.35 2.18 4.49
CA ASN A 165 -8.48 2.58 5.57
C ASN A 165 -8.98 3.93 6.10
N PHE A 166 -9.20 4.00 7.41
CA PHE A 166 -9.32 5.27 8.10
C PHE A 166 -7.93 5.67 8.59
N VAL A 167 -7.53 6.91 8.31
CA VAL A 167 -6.18 7.44 8.62
C VAL A 167 -6.30 8.53 9.69
N SER A 168 -5.37 8.50 10.64
CA SER A 168 -5.18 9.52 11.66
C SER A 168 -3.68 9.79 11.78
N GLU A 169 -3.25 11.01 11.51
CA GLU A 169 -1.86 11.43 11.59
C GLU A 169 -1.69 12.41 12.75
N THR A 170 -0.83 12.07 13.71
CA THR A 170 -0.53 12.91 14.87
C THR A 170 0.77 13.67 14.65
N GLY A 171 0.72 15.00 14.59
CA GLY A 171 1.94 15.82 14.61
C GLY A 171 2.55 15.89 16.01
N PHE A 172 3.85 15.58 16.16
CA PHE A 172 4.50 15.62 17.47
C PHE A 172 4.75 17.04 18.00
N ASP A 173 4.93 18.01 17.12
CA ASP A 173 5.12 19.41 17.53
C ASP A 173 3.78 20.13 17.77
N SER A 174 2.74 19.82 16.98
CA SER A 174 1.42 20.43 17.11
C SER A 174 0.55 19.75 18.17
N HIS A 175 0.76 18.45 18.42
CA HIS A 175 -0.14 17.57 19.18
C HIS A 175 -1.57 17.51 18.62
N GLU A 176 -1.74 17.84 17.33
CA GLU A 176 -3.01 17.78 16.63
C GLU A 176 -3.08 16.52 15.76
N ASN A 177 -4.31 16.06 15.52
CA ASN A 177 -4.56 14.96 14.59
C ASN A 177 -5.18 15.50 13.31
N ASP A 178 -4.57 15.13 12.20
CA ASP A 178 -5.12 15.25 10.87
C ASP A 178 -5.72 13.90 10.45
N PHE A 179 -6.86 13.92 9.78
CA PHE A 179 -7.60 12.71 9.42
C PHE A 179 -7.68 12.55 7.92
N GLY A 180 -7.76 11.30 7.48
CA GLY A 180 -7.90 10.94 6.09
C GLY A 180 -8.57 9.59 5.89
N TYR A 181 -8.71 9.21 4.63
CA TYR A 181 -9.18 7.90 4.23
C TYR A 181 -8.50 7.45 2.94
N SER A 182 -8.45 6.14 2.76
CA SER A 182 -8.22 5.53 1.47
C SER A 182 -9.16 4.37 1.26
N TRP A 183 -9.56 4.12 0.02
CA TRP A 183 -10.30 2.90 -0.33
C TRP A 183 -9.93 2.45 -1.72
N GLY A 184 -10.09 1.16 -1.94
CA GLY A 184 -9.76 0.53 -3.21
C GLY A 184 -10.65 -0.66 -3.50
N VAL A 185 -10.89 -0.88 -4.79
CA VAL A 185 -11.49 -2.11 -5.31
C VAL A 185 -10.61 -2.62 -6.44
N PHE A 186 -10.19 -3.88 -6.37
CA PHE A 186 -9.19 -4.42 -7.27
C PHE A 186 -9.54 -5.83 -7.71
N TRP A 187 -9.50 -6.05 -9.02
CA TRP A 187 -9.60 -7.36 -9.63
C TRP A 187 -8.21 -7.93 -9.85
N GLN A 188 -7.84 -8.90 -9.03
CA GLN A 188 -6.52 -9.52 -8.98
C GLN A 188 -6.19 -10.30 -10.26
N PRO A 189 -4.92 -10.39 -10.69
CA PRO A 189 -4.54 -11.20 -11.84
C PRO A 189 -4.86 -12.69 -11.63
N SER A 190 -5.20 -13.39 -12.71
CA SER A 190 -5.55 -14.83 -12.65
C SER A 190 -4.34 -15.74 -12.47
N TRP A 191 -3.14 -15.20 -12.71
CA TRP A 191 -1.88 -15.85 -12.44
C TRP A 191 -1.08 -14.98 -11.49
N MET A 192 -0.81 -15.52 -10.32
CA MET A 192 0.19 -15.04 -9.38
C MET A 192 0.97 -16.26 -8.91
N ALA A 193 2.28 -16.15 -8.87
CA ALA A 193 3.10 -17.28 -8.48
C ALA A 193 3.06 -17.57 -6.97
N MET A 194 2.65 -16.59 -6.18
CA MET A 194 2.38 -16.74 -4.77
C MET A 194 0.86 -16.68 -4.60
N GLY A 195 0.28 -17.79 -4.14
CA GLY A 195 -1.02 -17.70 -3.48
C GLY A 195 -2.24 -18.29 -4.18
N MET A 196 -2.13 -19.31 -5.06
CA MET A 196 -3.27 -20.21 -5.33
C MET A 196 -2.76 -21.64 -5.65
N ASP A 197 -2.95 -22.56 -4.70
CA ASP A 197 -2.88 -24.03 -4.84
C ASP A 197 -1.57 -24.80 -4.53
N ALA A 198 -0.60 -24.26 -3.80
CA ALA A 198 0.50 -25.11 -3.28
C ALA A 198 0.08 -25.99 -2.07
N GLY A 199 -1.04 -25.68 -1.42
CA GLY A 199 -1.49 -26.32 -0.17
C GLY A 199 -2.73 -27.22 -0.26
N LYS A 200 -3.41 -27.30 -1.41
CA LYS A 200 -4.63 -28.11 -1.59
C LYS A 200 -4.67 -28.85 -2.92
N ALA A 201 -3.60 -29.57 -3.23
CA ALA A 201 -3.77 -30.74 -4.07
C ALA A 201 -4.55 -31.78 -3.25
N MET A 202 -5.82 -32.03 -3.60
CA MET A 202 -6.53 -33.24 -3.19
C MET A 202 -5.62 -34.45 -3.47
N PRO A 203 -5.39 -35.37 -2.51
CA PRO A 203 -4.58 -36.55 -2.76
C PRO A 203 -5.22 -37.34 -3.92
N GLY A 204 -4.58 -37.31 -5.09
CA GLY A 204 -5.07 -38.00 -6.29
C GLY A 204 -5.40 -37.14 -7.50
N MET A 205 -5.30 -35.80 -7.44
CA MET A 205 -5.19 -34.98 -8.65
C MET A 205 -3.74 -34.61 -8.90
N ALA A 206 -3.12 -35.33 -9.83
CA ALA A 206 -1.82 -35.01 -10.39
C ALA A 206 -1.80 -33.55 -10.87
N ASP A 207 -0.67 -32.88 -10.60
CA ASP A 207 -0.25 -31.58 -11.12
C ASP A 207 -1.07 -31.12 -12.32
N VAL A 208 -2.06 -30.26 -12.08
CA VAL A 208 -2.51 -29.37 -13.14
C VAL A 208 -1.35 -28.41 -13.34
N ASN A 209 -0.48 -28.79 -14.26
CA ASN A 209 0.66 -28.05 -14.78
C ASN A 209 0.17 -26.64 -15.22
N ARG A 210 0.02 -25.71 -14.27
CA ARG A 210 -0.22 -24.29 -14.55
C ARG A 210 1.09 -23.72 -15.04
N SER A 211 1.39 -24.02 -16.31
CA SER A 211 2.50 -23.42 -17.02
C SER A 211 2.46 -21.91 -16.82
N THR A 212 3.58 -21.36 -16.36
CA THR A 212 3.80 -19.91 -16.25
C THR A 212 3.36 -19.25 -17.57
N PRO A 213 2.32 -18.40 -17.56
CA PRO A 213 1.80 -17.82 -18.79
C PRO A 213 2.90 -16.96 -19.44
N PRO A 214 2.86 -16.75 -20.76
CA PRO A 214 3.83 -15.88 -21.43
C PRO A 214 3.91 -14.51 -20.76
N VAL A 215 5.09 -13.88 -20.83
CA VAL A 215 5.38 -12.60 -20.15
C VAL A 215 4.44 -11.47 -20.58
N LEU A 216 3.79 -11.55 -21.75
CA LEU A 216 2.82 -10.56 -22.26
C LEU A 216 1.35 -10.98 -22.09
N SER A 217 1.04 -11.88 -21.16
CA SER A 217 -0.32 -12.38 -20.97
C SER A 217 -1.17 -11.50 -20.06
N PHE A 218 -2.41 -11.21 -20.47
CA PHE A 218 -3.43 -10.60 -19.61
C PHE A 218 -3.75 -11.42 -18.35
N LYS A 219 -3.37 -12.70 -18.29
CA LYS A 219 -3.51 -13.49 -17.07
C LYS A 219 -2.69 -12.93 -15.90
N ARG A 220 -1.65 -12.14 -16.19
CA ARG A 220 -0.75 -11.47 -15.25
C ARG A 220 -1.19 -10.06 -14.86
N LEU A 221 -2.22 -9.52 -15.53
CA LEU A 221 -2.73 -8.16 -15.32
C LEU A 221 -3.84 -8.15 -14.26
N GLY A 222 -3.66 -7.32 -13.23
CA GLY A 222 -4.70 -6.88 -12.32
C GLY A 222 -5.14 -5.45 -12.64
N VAL A 223 -6.38 -5.13 -12.33
CA VAL A 223 -6.96 -3.80 -12.56
C VAL A 223 -7.89 -3.43 -11.42
N GLY A 224 -7.88 -2.17 -11.02
CA GLY A 224 -8.76 -1.66 -10.00
C GLY A 224 -8.88 -0.14 -10.04
N VAL A 225 -9.47 0.38 -8.98
CA VAL A 225 -9.60 1.80 -8.72
C VAL A 225 -9.19 2.04 -7.27
N GLU A 226 -8.54 3.17 -7.05
CA GLU A 226 -8.14 3.67 -5.74
C GLU A 226 -8.59 5.11 -5.59
N MET A 227 -8.98 5.46 -4.38
CA MET A 227 -9.28 6.83 -3.98
C MET A 227 -8.70 7.09 -2.61
N ILE A 228 -8.08 8.27 -2.46
CA ILE A 228 -7.59 8.79 -1.20
C ILE A 228 -8.15 10.19 -0.96
N GLY A 229 -8.31 10.57 0.29
CA GLY A 229 -8.75 11.92 0.62
C GLY A 229 -8.61 12.28 2.09
N ALA A 230 -8.52 13.57 2.36
CA ALA A 230 -8.47 14.07 3.73
C ALA A 230 -9.88 14.23 4.34
N LEU A 231 -9.95 14.26 5.67
CA LEU A 231 -11.17 14.38 6.49
C LEU A 231 -11.04 15.48 7.55
N GLY A 232 -10.15 16.45 7.32
CA GLY A 232 -9.93 17.56 8.22
C GLY A 232 -9.13 17.14 9.43
N ASN A 233 -9.41 17.73 10.60
CA ASN A 233 -8.58 17.59 11.79
C ASN A 233 -9.41 17.55 13.07
N THR A 234 -8.74 17.50 14.23
CA THR A 234 -9.39 17.46 15.56
C THR A 234 -10.40 18.60 15.78
N HIS A 235 -10.19 19.77 15.17
CA HIS A 235 -11.06 20.94 15.34
C HIS A 235 -12.24 20.95 14.36
N GLN A 236 -12.03 20.41 13.16
CA GLN A 236 -13.06 20.31 12.12
C GLN A 236 -12.93 18.96 11.40
N PHE A 237 -13.62 17.95 11.91
CA PHE A 237 -13.71 16.63 11.28
C PHE A 237 -14.84 16.58 10.24
N GLY A 238 -14.55 15.97 9.10
CA GLY A 238 -15.51 15.73 8.02
C GLY A 238 -15.02 16.25 6.67
N ILE A 239 -15.82 15.99 5.64
CA ILE A 239 -15.47 16.35 4.25
C ILE A 239 -15.71 17.84 4.03
N ASP A 240 -14.64 18.55 3.66
CA ASP A 240 -14.62 19.92 3.15
C ASP A 240 -13.86 19.92 1.82
N TRP A 241 -14.56 19.48 0.78
CA TRP A 241 -13.99 19.06 -0.51
C TRP A 241 -13.02 20.07 -1.12
N ASN A 242 -13.23 21.38 -0.96
CA ASN A 242 -12.39 22.40 -1.60
C ASN A 242 -11.16 22.78 -0.78
N ARG A 243 -11.09 22.39 0.50
CA ARG A 243 -9.98 22.67 1.43
C ARG A 243 -9.17 21.43 1.76
N GLN A 244 -9.56 20.28 1.22
CA GLN A 244 -8.98 18.96 1.47
C GLN A 244 -8.52 18.35 0.15
N GLN A 245 -7.39 17.65 0.18
CA GLN A 245 -6.95 16.91 -0.99
C GLN A 245 -7.80 15.66 -1.16
N HIS A 246 -8.17 15.39 -2.41
CA HIS A 246 -8.81 14.16 -2.82
C HIS A 246 -8.20 13.74 -4.17
N TYR A 247 -7.88 12.46 -4.29
CA TYR A 247 -7.37 11.87 -5.53
C TYR A 247 -8.11 10.58 -5.82
N ALA A 248 -8.35 10.30 -7.09
CA ALA A 248 -8.85 9.00 -7.53
C ALA A 248 -8.23 8.62 -8.86
N GLY A 249 -7.97 7.33 -9.05
CA GLY A 249 -7.34 6.83 -10.26
C GLY A 249 -7.56 5.35 -10.49
N PRO A 250 -7.48 4.89 -11.75
CA PRO A 250 -7.31 3.48 -12.02
C PRO A 250 -5.93 3.01 -11.56
N VAL A 251 -5.89 1.82 -10.97
CA VAL A 251 -4.68 1.11 -10.55
C VAL A 251 -4.50 -0.13 -11.42
N PHE A 252 -3.28 -0.39 -11.86
CA PHE A 252 -2.92 -1.59 -12.60
C PHE A 252 -1.77 -2.30 -11.90
N SER A 253 -1.83 -3.63 -11.87
CA SER A 253 -0.73 -4.46 -11.41
C SER A 253 -0.34 -5.50 -12.45
N TYR A 254 0.94 -5.83 -12.50
CA TYR A 254 1.46 -6.82 -13.44
C TYR A 254 2.45 -7.75 -12.75
N ALA A 255 2.14 -9.04 -12.73
CA ALA A 255 3.05 -10.07 -12.23
C ALA A 255 4.10 -10.41 -13.29
N LEU A 256 5.32 -9.88 -13.16
CA LEU A 256 6.43 -10.10 -14.11
C LEU A 256 7.04 -11.49 -13.96
N SER A 257 7.25 -11.94 -12.72
CA SER A 257 7.74 -13.26 -12.40
C SER A 257 7.14 -13.72 -11.07
N GLN A 258 7.73 -14.73 -10.44
CA GLN A 258 7.21 -15.20 -9.16
C GLN A 258 7.43 -14.22 -8.02
N ASN A 259 8.52 -13.48 -8.08
CA ASN A 259 8.97 -12.59 -7.03
C ASN A 259 8.85 -11.12 -7.43
N TRP A 260 8.73 -10.82 -8.73
CA TRP A 260 8.65 -9.46 -9.25
C TRP A 260 7.24 -9.09 -9.66
N SER A 261 6.81 -7.92 -9.22
CA SER A 261 5.60 -7.26 -9.71
C SER A 261 5.84 -5.79 -10.00
N PHE A 262 5.05 -5.27 -10.92
CA PHE A 262 4.99 -3.87 -11.29
C PHE A 262 3.59 -3.34 -11.01
N ARG A 263 3.48 -2.09 -10.57
CA ARG A 263 2.21 -1.41 -10.30
C ARG A 263 2.27 0.01 -10.85
N VAL A 264 1.14 0.50 -11.32
CA VAL A 264 0.98 1.89 -11.77
C VAL A 264 -0.41 2.40 -11.45
N GLU A 265 -0.49 3.62 -10.95
CA GLU A 265 -1.74 4.35 -10.71
C GLU A 265 -1.66 5.71 -11.39
N SER A 266 -2.71 6.09 -12.12
CA SER A 266 -2.85 7.44 -12.66
C SER A 266 -3.98 8.16 -11.94
N ALA A 267 -3.66 8.92 -10.90
CA ALA A 267 -4.64 9.61 -10.08
C ALA A 267 -4.85 11.07 -10.53
N VAL A 268 -6.11 11.49 -10.54
CA VAL A 268 -6.49 12.89 -10.81
C VAL A 268 -6.87 13.58 -9.51
N GLY A 269 -6.43 14.83 -9.35
CA GLY A 269 -6.86 15.68 -8.24
C GLY A 269 -8.33 16.06 -8.40
N LEU A 270 -9.13 15.83 -7.36
CA LEU A 270 -10.57 16.09 -7.37
C LEU A 270 -10.96 17.39 -6.67
N SER A 271 -10.01 18.08 -6.02
CA SER A 271 -10.23 19.35 -5.32
C SER A 271 -9.32 20.47 -5.80
N ARG A 272 -9.59 21.69 -5.32
CA ARG A 272 -8.79 22.89 -5.62
C ARG A 272 -7.39 22.87 -4.99
N VAL A 273 -7.20 22.06 -3.95
CA VAL A 273 -5.94 21.94 -3.20
C VAL A 273 -5.20 20.65 -3.51
N SER A 274 -5.78 19.77 -4.34
CA SER A 274 -5.06 18.64 -4.92
C SER A 274 -4.14 19.10 -6.06
N ASP A 275 -3.01 18.41 -6.20
CA ASP A 275 -2.25 18.39 -7.44
C ASP A 275 -3.15 17.89 -8.59
N PRO A 276 -3.16 18.55 -9.76
CA PRO A 276 -4.01 18.14 -10.87
C PRO A 276 -3.84 16.68 -11.28
N PHE A 277 -2.62 16.15 -11.15
CA PHE A 277 -2.29 14.79 -11.59
C PHE A 277 -1.12 14.21 -10.81
N VAL A 278 -1.26 12.94 -10.43
CA VAL A 278 -0.24 12.12 -9.80
C VAL A 278 -0.12 10.80 -10.57
N LEU A 279 1.08 10.48 -11.04
CA LEU A 279 1.40 9.17 -11.59
C LEU A 279 2.25 8.43 -10.57
N ARG A 280 1.68 7.39 -9.94
CA ARG A 280 2.41 6.53 -9.02
C ARG A 280 2.88 5.28 -9.71
N MET A 281 4.11 4.89 -9.45
CA MET A 281 4.70 3.69 -10.03
C MET A 281 5.34 2.88 -8.92
N GLY A 282 5.31 1.56 -9.06
CA GLY A 282 5.86 0.66 -8.06
C GLY A 282 6.51 -0.54 -8.71
N VAL A 283 7.72 -0.86 -8.27
CA VAL A 283 8.36 -2.14 -8.55
C VAL A 283 8.60 -2.82 -7.21
N SER A 284 8.21 -4.08 -7.12
CA SER A 284 8.35 -4.84 -5.87
C SER A 284 8.95 -6.21 -6.11
N TYR A 285 9.81 -6.61 -5.17
CA TYR A 285 10.52 -7.88 -5.15
C TYR A 285 10.33 -8.58 -3.81
N SER A 286 9.84 -9.82 -3.85
CA SER A 286 9.54 -10.60 -2.63
C SER A 286 10.51 -11.78 -2.48
N ILE A 287 10.97 -12.04 -1.26
CA ILE A 287 11.84 -13.16 -0.91
C ILE A 287 11.19 -13.97 0.20
N ASP A 288 10.82 -15.20 -0.11
CA ASP A 288 10.24 -16.14 0.87
C ASP A 288 11.31 -16.87 1.67
N GLN A 289 10.96 -17.21 2.91
CA GLN A 289 11.82 -17.94 3.84
C GLN A 289 13.17 -17.23 4.06
N PHE A 290 13.13 -15.91 4.17
CA PHE A 290 14.32 -15.06 4.15
C PHE A 290 15.32 -15.40 5.27
N ALA A 291 14.85 -15.52 6.52
CA ALA A 291 15.67 -15.88 7.67
C ALA A 291 16.19 -17.33 7.59
N HIS A 292 15.46 -18.23 6.92
CA HIS A 292 15.97 -19.56 6.63
C HIS A 292 17.12 -19.51 5.61
N ARG A 293 16.97 -18.76 4.52
CA ARG A 293 18.02 -18.59 3.49
C ARG A 293 19.27 -17.92 4.05
N LEU A 294 19.13 -16.90 4.91
CA LEU A 294 20.26 -16.26 5.57
C LEU A 294 21.06 -17.24 6.43
N ARG A 295 20.38 -18.11 7.20
CA ARG A 295 21.03 -19.13 8.03
C ARG A 295 21.74 -20.24 7.25
N GLN A 296 21.44 -20.40 5.96
CA GLN A 296 22.16 -21.34 5.10
C GLN A 296 23.38 -20.69 4.44
N ALA A 297 23.42 -19.36 4.34
CA ALA A 297 24.48 -18.62 3.67
C ALA A 297 25.65 -18.26 4.60
N PHE A 298 25.44 -18.28 5.92
CA PHE A 298 26.42 -17.96 6.97
C PHE A 298 26.46 -19.08 8.01
#